data_AF-A0A2H1W929-F1
#
_entry.id   AF-A0A2H1W929-F1
#
_cell.length_a   1.000
_cell.length_b   1.000
_cell.length_c   1.000
_cell.angle_alpha   90.00
_cell.angle_beta   90.00
_cell.angle_gamma   90.00
#
_symmetry.space_group_name_H-M   'P 1'
#
loop_
_entity.id
_entity.type
_entity.pdbx_description
1 polymer ?
#
loop_
_entity_poly.entity_id
_entity_poly.type
_entity_poly.pdbx_seq_one_letter_code
_entity_poly.pdbx_strand_id
1 'polypeptide(L)' 'MQWQTCVLLLCAAAILADDEWREVKTAQGVVRGRKHPTEDIYTFYNIPYATAPVGVDKFKAPIHPPVWLQPYDAIDKH' A
#
# COMPACT_ATOMS: atom_id res chain seq x y z
N MET A 1 28.90 -25.32 -8.73
CA MET A 1 27.70 -25.72 -9.51
C MET A 1 26.41 -25.47 -8.74
N GLN A 2 26.26 -25.89 -7.47
CA GLN A 2 25.04 -25.67 -6.68
C GLN A 2 24.73 -24.20 -6.33
N TRP A 3 25.75 -23.35 -6.12
CA TRP A 3 25.53 -21.93 -5.81
C TRP A 3 24.87 -21.17 -6.97
N GLN A 4 25.38 -21.38 -8.19
CA GLN A 4 24.89 -20.67 -9.38
C GLN A 4 23.46 -21.07 -9.72
N THR A 5 23.11 -22.35 -9.55
CA THR A 5 21.73 -22.82 -9.72
C THR A 5 20.78 -22.25 -8.66
N CYS A 6 21.21 -22.13 -7.41
CA CYS A 6 20.40 -21.50 -6.35
C CYS A 6 20.19 -20.00 -6.61
N VAL A 7 21.22 -19.29 -7.05
CA VAL A 7 21.11 -17.87 -7.42
C VAL A 7 20.15 -17.69 -8.60
N LEU A 8 20.26 -18.51 -9.64
CA LEU A 8 19.38 -18.45 -10.80
C LEU A 8 17.91 -18.78 -10.43
N LEU A 9 17.69 -19.77 -9.56
CA LEU A 9 16.35 -20.12 -9.06
C LEU A 9 15.74 -18.98 -8.21
N LEU A 10 16.52 -18.34 -7.34
CA LEU A 10 16.07 -17.18 -6.56
C LEU A 10 15.74 -15.98 -7.44
N CYS A 11 16.56 -15.68 -8.46
CA CYS A 11 16.27 -14.62 -9.41
C CYS A 11 14.98 -14.88 -10.21
N ALA A 12 14.76 -16.12 -10.67
CA ALA A 12 13.53 -16.48 -11.37
C ALA A 12 12.29 -16.32 -10.49
N ALA A 13 12.35 -16.77 -9.22
CA ALA A 13 11.25 -16.62 -8.28
C ALA A 13 10.91 -15.15 -7.97
N ALA A 14 11.92 -14.28 -7.90
CA ALA A 14 11.71 -12.85 -7.69
C ALA A 14 11.02 -12.17 -8.89
N ILE A 15 11.28 -12.63 -10.12
CA ILE A 15 10.65 -12.11 -11.35
C ILE A 15 9.19 -12.57 -11.45
N LEU A 16 8.86 -13.75 -10.91
CA LEU A 16 7.49 -14.29 -10.86
C LEU A 16 6.61 -13.63 -9.79
N ALA A 17 7.19 -12.88 -8.85
CA ALA A 17 6.42 -12.11 -7.89
C ALA A 17 5.83 -10.87 -8.59
N ASP A 18 4.67 -11.04 -9.22
CA ASP A 18 3.92 -9.97 -9.85
C ASP A 18 3.30 -9.07 -8.76
N ASP A 19 4.00 -7.99 -8.43
CA ASP A 19 3.50 -6.96 -7.50
C ASP A 19 2.79 -5.86 -8.29
N GLU A 20 1.67 -6.22 -8.94
CA GLU A 20 0.89 -5.29 -9.74
C GLU A 20 0.21 -4.23 -8.86
N TRP A 21 0.41 -2.95 -9.20
CA TRP A 21 -0.11 -1.81 -8.43
C TRP A 21 -0.71 -0.74 -9.33
N ARG A 22 -1.54 0.11 -8.71
CA ARG A 22 -2.15 1.26 -9.37
C ARG A 22 -2.13 2.49 -8.48
N GLU A 23 -1.77 3.63 -9.07
CA GLU A 23 -1.79 4.94 -8.40
C GLU A 23 -3.05 5.74 -8.76
N VAL A 24 -3.59 6.44 -7.75
CA VAL A 24 -4.77 7.32 -7.87
C VAL A 24 -4.48 8.64 -7.14
N LYS A 25 -4.79 9.76 -7.80
CA LYS A 25 -4.66 11.10 -7.18
C LYS A 25 -5.86 11.39 -6.28
N THR A 26 -5.61 11.80 -5.04
CA THR A 26 -6.65 12.26 -4.09
C THR A 26 -6.36 13.69 -3.63
N ALA A 27 -7.22 14.25 -2.79
CA ALA A 27 -7.02 15.59 -2.21
C ALA A 27 -5.83 15.65 -1.25
N GLN A 28 -5.44 14.52 -0.66
CA GLN A 28 -4.39 14.41 0.35
C GLN A 28 -3.02 14.05 -0.25
N GLY A 29 -3.01 13.54 -1.48
CA GLY A 29 -1.81 13.10 -2.19
C GLY A 29 -2.10 11.92 -3.12
N VAL A 30 -1.07 11.28 -3.66
CA VAL A 30 -1.24 10.06 -4.47
C VAL A 30 -1.39 8.85 -3.54
N VAL A 31 -2.32 7.94 -3.83
CA VAL A 31 -2.42 6.63 -3.14
C VAL A 31 -2.07 5.51 -4.10
N ARG A 32 -1.40 4.47 -3.60
CA ARG A 32 -1.00 3.29 -4.36
C ARG A 32 -1.68 2.05 -3.80
N GLY A 33 -2.56 1.46 -4.60
CA GLY A 33 -3.27 0.21 -4.31
C GLY A 33 -2.63 -0.98 -5.01
N ARG A 34 -3.09 -2.18 -4.67
CA ARG A 34 -2.60 -3.46 -5.22
C ARG A 34 -3.69 -4.17 -6.02
N LYS A 35 -3.29 -5.00 -6.97
CA LYS A 35 -4.23 -5.92 -7.61
C LYS A 35 -4.77 -6.91 -6.58
N HIS A 36 -6.09 -7.13 -6.58
CA HIS A 36 -6.67 -8.17 -5.73
C HIS A 36 -6.22 -9.56 -6.22
N PRO A 37 -5.84 -10.50 -5.34
CA PRO A 37 -5.24 -11.78 -5.75
C PRO A 37 -6.17 -12.69 -6.55
N THR A 38 -7.49 -12.54 -6.38
CA THR A 38 -8.49 -13.42 -7.01
C THR A 38 -9.53 -12.69 -7.84
N GLU A 39 -9.58 -11.36 -7.75
CA GLU A 39 -10.63 -10.56 -8.40
C GLU A 39 -9.98 -9.59 -9.37
N ASP A 40 -10.67 -9.28 -10.47
CA ASP A 40 -10.18 -8.35 -11.47
C ASP A 40 -10.39 -6.87 -11.06
N ILE A 41 -9.93 -6.53 -9.85
CA ILE A 41 -10.06 -5.19 -9.26
C ILE A 41 -8.73 -4.76 -8.63
N TYR A 42 -8.57 -3.46 -8.44
CA TYR A 42 -7.52 -2.90 -7.60
C TYR A 42 -8.12 -2.48 -6.27
N THR A 43 -7.45 -2.84 -5.19
CA THR A 43 -7.89 -2.54 -3.82
C THR A 43 -6.97 -1.51 -3.19
N PHE A 44 -7.58 -0.62 -2.40
CA PHE A 44 -6.90 0.47 -1.72
C PHE A 44 -7.37 0.51 -0.27
N TYR A 45 -6.58 -0.05 0.63
CA TYR A 45 -6.92 -0.20 2.03
C TYR A 45 -6.26 0.88 2.89
N ASN A 46 -6.80 1.12 4.09
CA ASN A 46 -6.15 1.91 5.14
C ASN A 46 -5.76 3.34 4.73
N ILE A 47 -6.48 3.97 3.79
CA ILE A 47 -6.30 5.39 3.44
C ILE A 47 -6.86 6.25 4.58
N PRO A 48 -6.05 7.12 5.22
CA PRO A 48 -6.53 7.96 6.31
C PRO A 48 -7.44 9.08 5.78
N TYR A 49 -8.67 9.12 6.29
CA TYR A 49 -9.64 10.19 5.98
C TYR A 49 -9.70 11.28 7.07
N ALA A 50 -9.07 11.05 8.21
CA ALA A 50 -8.97 11.99 9.33
C ALA A 50 -7.66 11.74 10.11
N THR A 51 -7.25 12.72 10.92
CA THR A 51 -6.16 12.52 11.89
C THR A 51 -6.59 11.53 12.99
N ALA A 52 -5.65 10.68 13.43
CA ALA A 52 -5.93 9.67 14.46
C ALA A 52 -6.39 10.34 15.78
N PRO A 53 -7.54 9.93 16.38
CA PRO A 53 -8.13 10.59 17.55
C PRO A 53 -7.47 10.13 18.87
N VAL A 54 -6.18 10.41 19.01
CA VAL A 54 -5.35 9.99 20.16
C VAL A 54 -5.05 11.17 21.10
N GLY A 55 -4.67 10.85 22.34
CA GLY A 55 -4.24 11.85 23.33
C GLY A 55 -5.31 12.93 23.58
N VAL A 56 -4.93 14.20 23.35
CA VAL A 56 -5.82 15.36 23.53
C VAL A 56 -6.99 15.38 22.54
N ASP A 57 -6.93 14.62 21.45
CA ASP A 57 -7.97 14.57 20.42
C ASP A 57 -8.96 13.42 20.61
N LYS A 58 -8.76 12.64 21.68
CA LYS A 58 -9.74 11.62 22.08
C LYS A 58 -11.09 12.28 22.38
N PHE A 59 -12.16 11.65 21.89
CA PHE A 59 -13.56 12.10 22.05
C PHE A 59 -13.91 13.44 21.38
N LYS A 60 -13.02 13.98 20.53
CA LYS A 60 -13.33 15.17 19.71
C LYS A 60 -13.84 14.77 18.33
N ALA A 61 -14.40 15.75 17.62
CA ALA A 61 -14.75 15.59 16.22
C ALA A 61 -13.51 15.27 15.37
N PRO A 62 -13.66 14.53 14.24
CA PRO A 62 -12.56 14.25 13.33
C PRO A 62 -11.87 15.52 12.84
N ILE A 63 -10.54 15.51 12.87
CA ILE A 63 -9.69 16.59 12.36
C ILE A 63 -9.26 16.23 10.94
N HIS A 64 -8.97 17.25 10.12
CA HIS A 64 -8.52 17.07 8.73
C HIS A 64 -7.43 16.00 8.59
N PRO A 65 -7.45 15.21 7.50
CA PRO A 65 -6.45 14.16 7.28
C PRO A 65 -5.05 14.75 7.02
N PRO A 66 -4.00 13.97 7.26
CA PRO A 66 -2.65 14.33 6.85
C PRO A 66 -2.56 14.40 5.31
N VAL A 67 -1.65 15.25 4.81
CA VAL A 67 -1.26 15.29 3.40
C VAL A 67 0.12 14.67 3.22
N TRP A 68 0.37 14.06 2.06
CA TRP A 68 1.63 13.38 1.76
C TRP A 68 2.17 13.74 0.37
N LEU A 69 3.49 13.85 0.28
CA LEU A 69 4.21 14.18 -0.95
C LEU A 69 4.51 12.94 -1.80
N GLN A 70 4.82 11.81 -1.15
CA GLN A 70 5.09 10.54 -1.81
C GLN A 70 3.84 9.68 -1.83
N PRO A 71 3.65 8.79 -2.83
CA PRO A 71 2.51 7.89 -2.86
C PRO A 71 2.33 7.14 -1.53
N TYR A 72 1.12 7.20 -0.97
CA TYR A 72 0.76 6.46 0.23
C TYR A 72 0.37 5.02 -0.13
N ASP A 73 1.05 4.05 0.46
CA ASP A 73 0.79 2.63 0.23
C ASP A 73 -0.50 2.20 0.94
N ALA A 74 -1.55 2.00 0.14
CA ALA A 74 -2.89 1.64 0.56
C ALA A 74 -3.04 0.11 0.65
N ILE A 75 -2.23 -0.52 1.50
CA ILE A 75 -2.16 -1.97 1.68
C ILE A 75 -3.06 -2.46 2.82
N ASP A 76 -3.52 -3.70 2.72
CA ASP A 76 -4.15 -4.38 3.85
C ASP A 76 -3.09 -4.61 4.94
N LYS A 77 -3.46 -4.35 6.20
CA LYS A 77 -2.57 -4.43 7.36
C LYS A 77 -3.04 -5.49 8.35
N HIS A 78 -4.05 -6.28 7.99
CA HIS A 78 -4.74 -7.23 8.87
C HIS A 78 -4.51 -8.67 8.42
#